data_AF-A0A0K9NV27-F1
#
_entry.id   AF-A0A0K9NV27-F1
#
_cell.length_a   1.000
_cell.length_b   1.000
_cell.length_c   1.000
_cell.angle_alpha   90.00
_cell.angle_beta   90.00
_cell.angle_gamma   90.00
#
_symmetry.space_group_name_H-M   'P 1'
#
loop_
_entity.id
_entity.type
_entity.pdbx_description
1 polymer ?
#
loop_
_entity_poly.entity_id
_entity_poly.type
_entity_poly.pdbx_seq_one_letter_code
_entity_poly.pdbx_strand_id
1 'polypeptide(L)'
;MESLAQLEALCERLYNSQDATERAHAENTLKCFSVNSDYISQCQYILDNALTPYALMLASSSLLKQVTAHGLSLQLRLDIRNYLITYLATRGPDLPSFITTSLIQLFCRITKFGWFDDDRFREALKDSMNFLNQVTCYQFSQHTLLNLSHNMITFP
;
A
#
# COMPACT_ATOMS: atom_id res chain seq x y z
N MET A 1 -15.67 -14.24 15.88
CA MET A 1 -15.00 -13.83 14.64
C MET A 1 -16.04 -13.90 13.54
N GLU A 2 -16.42 -12.78 12.94
CA GLU A 2 -17.13 -12.81 11.65
C GLU A 2 -16.25 -13.57 10.65
N SER A 3 -16.85 -14.47 9.88
CA SER A 3 -16.09 -15.18 8.85
C SER A 3 -15.60 -14.19 7.80
N LEU A 4 -14.39 -14.38 7.27
CA LEU A 4 -13.84 -13.51 6.21
C LEU A 4 -14.83 -13.35 5.05
N ALA A 5 -15.51 -14.43 4.66
CA ALA A 5 -16.54 -14.41 3.62
C ALA A 5 -17.72 -13.47 3.92
N GLN A 6 -18.15 -13.35 5.19
CA GLN A 6 -19.19 -12.38 5.58
C GLN A 6 -18.68 -10.94 5.44
N LEU A 7 -17.43 -10.68 5.83
CA LEU A 7 -16.82 -9.37 5.67
C LEU A 7 -16.69 -8.99 4.20
N GLU A 8 -16.29 -9.92 3.34
CA GLU A 8 -16.23 -9.70 1.89
C GLU A 8 -17.61 -9.36 1.33
N ALA A 9 -18.66 -10.08 1.74
CA ALA A 9 -20.04 -9.79 1.34
C ALA A 9 -20.51 -8.41 1.82
N LEU A 10 -20.09 -7.96 3.01
CA LEU A 10 -20.38 -6.61 3.50
C LEU A 10 -19.64 -5.54 2.69
N CYS A 11 -18.38 -5.79 2.32
CA CYS A 11 -17.61 -4.88 1.48
C CYS A 11 -18.24 -4.76 0.09
N GLU A 12 -18.65 -5.87 -0.52
CA GLU A 12 -19.39 -5.86 -1.79
C GLU A 12 -20.64 -4.98 -1.70
N ARG A 13 -21.46 -5.12 -0.65
CA ARG A 13 -22.65 -4.28 -0.44
C ARG A 13 -22.30 -2.81 -0.26
N LEU A 14 -21.21 -2.50 0.46
CA LEU A 14 -20.76 -1.13 0.69
C LEU A 14 -20.43 -0.41 -0.62
N TYR A 15 -19.83 -1.09 -1.59
CA TYR A 15 -19.41 -0.48 -2.86
C TYR A 15 -20.41 -0.65 -4.00
N ASN A 16 -21.21 -1.72 -4.02
CA ASN A 16 -22.08 -2.06 -5.15
C ASN A 16 -23.60 -1.91 -4.87
N SER A 17 -24.05 -1.82 -3.61
CA SER A 17 -25.49 -1.73 -3.34
C SER A 17 -26.08 -0.37 -3.75
N GLN A 18 -27.19 -0.42 -4.50
CA GLN A 18 -27.98 0.75 -4.89
C GLN A 18 -28.91 1.22 -3.76
N ASP A 19 -29.19 0.35 -2.79
CA ASP A 19 -29.99 0.70 -1.62
C ASP A 19 -29.12 1.44 -0.59
N ALA A 20 -29.52 2.68 -0.28
CA ALA A 20 -28.83 3.51 0.70
C ALA A 20 -28.86 2.92 2.12
N THR A 21 -29.91 2.18 2.47
CA THR A 21 -30.07 1.57 3.79
C THR A 21 -29.13 0.39 3.99
N GLU A 22 -29.01 -0.48 2.99
CA GLU A 22 -28.06 -1.61 3.01
C GLU A 22 -26.61 -1.13 3.05
N ARG A 23 -26.29 -0.11 2.24
CA ARG A 23 -24.95 0.49 2.20
C ARG A 23 -24.60 1.15 3.53
N ALA A 24 -25.53 1.89 4.14
CA ALA A 24 -25.34 2.48 5.47
C ALA A 24 -25.19 1.42 6.56
N HIS A 25 -25.91 0.29 6.46
CA HIS A 25 -25.75 -0.82 7.38
C HIS A 25 -24.35 -1.44 7.27
N ALA A 26 -23.89 -1.75 6.04
CA ALA A 26 -22.55 -2.26 5.80
C ALA A 26 -21.47 -1.29 6.30
N GLU A 27 -21.62 0.00 6.02
CA GLU A 27 -20.68 1.04 6.48
C GLU A 27 -20.61 1.10 8.00
N ASN A 28 -21.76 1.10 8.70
CA ASN A 28 -21.79 1.14 10.16
C ASN A 28 -21.09 -0.07 10.79
N THR A 29 -21.29 -1.27 10.23
CA THR A 29 -20.62 -2.49 10.69
C THR A 29 -19.11 -2.41 10.47
N LEU A 30 -18.68 -1.97 9.28
CA LEU A 30 -17.26 -1.89 8.90
C LEU A 30 -16.53 -0.68 9.49
N LYS A 31 -17.25 0.29 10.08
CA LYS A 31 -16.67 1.53 10.61
C LYS A 31 -15.62 1.28 11.69
N CYS A 32 -15.78 0.24 12.50
CA CYS A 32 -14.87 -0.11 13.60
C CYS A 32 -13.41 -0.26 13.14
N PHE A 33 -13.21 -0.80 11.93
CA PHE A 33 -11.88 -0.98 11.32
C PHE A 33 -11.13 0.34 11.13
N SER A 34 -11.83 1.45 10.98
CA SER A 34 -11.21 2.77 10.76
C SER A 34 -11.03 3.60 12.02
N VAL A 35 -11.61 3.17 13.15
CA VAL A 35 -11.66 3.96 14.40
C VAL A 35 -10.85 3.31 15.51
N ASN A 36 -10.86 1.97 15.61
CA ASN A 36 -10.17 1.25 16.67
C ASN A 36 -8.85 0.63 16.17
N SER A 37 -7.74 0.99 16.83
CA SER A 37 -6.40 0.43 16.60
C SER A 37 -6.27 -1.06 16.82
N ASP A 38 -7.15 -1.66 17.61
CA ASP A 38 -7.17 -3.12 17.83
C ASP A 38 -7.45 -3.90 16.54
N TYR A 39 -8.08 -3.25 15.55
CA TYR A 39 -8.41 -3.85 14.25
C TYR A 39 -7.29 -3.73 13.21
N ILE A 40 -6.13 -3.17 13.55
CA ILE A 40 -4.99 -3.09 12.62
C ILE A 40 -4.54 -4.49 12.18
N SER A 41 -4.38 -5.42 13.13
CA SER A 41 -4.02 -6.81 12.83
C SER A 41 -5.08 -7.50 11.97
N GLN A 42 -6.36 -7.15 12.18
CA GLN A 42 -7.46 -7.67 11.35
C GLN A 42 -7.41 -7.10 9.92
N CYS A 43 -7.02 -5.83 9.75
CA CYS A 43 -6.82 -5.25 8.42
C CYS A 43 -5.68 -5.95 7.66
N GLN A 44 -4.58 -6.26 8.35
CA GLN A 44 -3.47 -7.03 7.78
C GLN A 44 -3.92 -8.44 7.39
N TYR A 45 -4.67 -9.12 8.28
CA TYR A 45 -5.28 -10.41 7.97
C TYR A 45 -6.17 -10.37 6.71
N ILE A 46 -7.00 -9.33 6.56
CA ILE A 46 -7.83 -9.14 5.36
C ILE A 46 -6.96 -8.96 4.13
N LEU A 47 -5.91 -8.13 4.20
CA LEU A 47 -5.00 -7.92 3.07
C LEU A 47 -4.30 -9.22 2.64
N ASP A 48 -3.95 -10.09 3.59
CA ASP A 48 -3.24 -11.34 3.31
C ASP A 48 -4.15 -12.45 2.76
N ASN A 49 -5.43 -12.47 3.13
CA ASN A 49 -6.32 -13.60 2.90
C ASN A 49 -7.55 -13.30 2.04
N ALA A 50 -7.96 -12.03 1.88
CA ALA A 50 -9.13 -11.70 1.10
C ALA A 50 -8.90 -11.94 -0.39
N LEU A 51 -9.94 -12.43 -1.06
CA LEU A 51 -9.94 -12.69 -2.49
C LEU A 51 -10.66 -11.58 -3.26
N THR A 52 -11.51 -10.82 -2.57
CA THR A 52 -12.26 -9.72 -3.17
C THR A 52 -11.50 -8.40 -3.08
N PRO A 53 -11.46 -7.61 -4.18
CA PRO A 53 -10.74 -6.35 -4.18
C PRO A 53 -11.40 -5.29 -3.28
N TYR A 54 -12.71 -5.37 -3.05
CA TYR A 54 -13.41 -4.46 -2.15
C TYR A 54 -13.00 -4.64 -0.69
N ALA A 55 -12.72 -5.87 -0.24
CA ALA A 55 -12.20 -6.12 1.09
C ALA A 55 -10.77 -5.58 1.26
N LEU A 56 -9.92 -5.74 0.24
CA LEU A 56 -8.58 -5.13 0.23
C LEU A 56 -8.67 -3.60 0.29
N MET A 57 -9.62 -3.00 -0.45
CA MET A 57 -9.83 -1.56 -0.45
C MET A 57 -10.36 -1.03 0.90
N LEU A 58 -11.25 -1.77 1.56
CA LEU A 58 -11.70 -1.49 2.93
C LEU A 58 -10.52 -1.50 3.89
N ALA A 59 -9.72 -2.57 3.90
CA ALA A 59 -8.56 -2.68 4.79
C ALA A 59 -7.55 -1.56 4.56
N SER A 60 -7.18 -1.28 3.32
CA SER A 60 -6.28 -0.17 2.96
C SER A 60 -6.83 1.19 3.43
N SER A 61 -8.10 1.48 3.15
CA SER A 61 -8.74 2.75 3.52
C SER A 61 -8.86 2.91 5.04
N SER A 62 -9.10 1.82 5.75
CA SER A 62 -9.17 1.79 7.22
C SER A 62 -7.83 2.09 7.85
N LEU A 63 -6.77 1.41 7.40
CA LEU A 63 -5.40 1.69 7.85
C LEU A 63 -4.99 3.14 7.56
N LEU A 64 -5.37 3.69 6.39
CA LEU A 64 -5.10 5.09 6.04
C LEU A 64 -5.74 6.08 7.00
N LYS A 65 -7.01 5.85 7.35
CA LYS A 65 -7.73 6.68 8.33
C LYS A 65 -7.04 6.61 9.69
N GLN A 66 -6.70 5.41 10.16
CA GLN A 66 -6.06 5.23 11.47
C GLN A 66 -4.69 5.90 11.55
N VAL A 67 -3.85 5.74 10.52
CA VAL A 67 -2.54 6.39 10.44
C VAL A 67 -2.66 7.92 10.40
N THR A 68 -3.71 8.44 9.75
CA THR A 68 -3.95 9.88 9.64
C THR A 68 -4.55 10.49 10.91
N ALA A 69 -5.19 9.70 11.77
CA ALA A 69 -5.81 10.18 13.00
C ALA A 69 -4.79 10.53 14.12
N HIS A 70 -3.49 10.37 13.88
CA HIS A 70 -2.38 10.69 14.82
C HIS A 70 -2.48 10.05 16.22
N GLY A 71 -3.28 8.98 16.39
CA GLY A 71 -3.45 8.26 17.66
C GLY A 71 -2.57 7.01 17.81
N LEU A 72 -1.86 6.59 16.75
CA LEU A 72 -1.06 5.36 16.78
C LEU A 72 0.32 5.59 17.39
N SER A 73 0.78 4.62 18.19
CA SER A 73 2.14 4.64 18.73
C SER A 73 3.20 4.61 17.61
N LEU A 74 4.39 5.14 17.90
CA LEU A 74 5.51 5.13 16.95
C LEU A 74 5.81 3.71 16.45
N GLN A 75 5.85 2.73 17.35
CA GLN A 75 6.13 1.34 17.02
C GLN A 75 5.09 0.77 16.05
N LEU A 76 3.81 0.98 16.33
CA LEU A 76 2.74 0.47 15.48
C LEU A 76 2.75 1.09 14.08
N ARG A 77 3.13 2.38 13.96
CA ARG A 77 3.33 3.03 12.66
C ARG A 77 4.50 2.42 11.89
N LEU A 78 5.59 2.08 12.56
CA LEU A 78 6.72 1.41 11.93
C LEU A 78 6.36 -0.01 11.47
N ASP A 79 5.59 -0.74 12.29
CA ASP A 79 5.13 -2.08 11.97
C ASP A 79 4.22 -2.08 10.73
N ILE A 80 3.25 -1.15 10.67
CA ILE A 80 2.40 -0.97 9.48
C ILE A 80 3.26 -0.64 8.25
N ARG A 81 4.23 0.26 8.37
CA ARG A 81 5.12 0.62 7.25
C ARG A 81 5.89 -0.60 6.74
N ASN A 82 6.52 -1.37 7.64
CA ASN A 82 7.29 -2.56 7.28
C ASN A 82 6.42 -3.64 6.63
N TYR A 83 5.22 -3.82 7.16
CA TYR A 83 4.21 -4.70 6.57
C TYR A 83 3.89 -4.28 5.13
N LEU A 84 3.60 -2.99 4.88
CA LEU A 84 3.26 -2.50 3.54
C LEU A 84 4.39 -2.67 2.53
N ILE A 85 5.65 -2.43 2.94
CA ILE A 85 6.82 -2.66 2.08
C ILE A 85 6.88 -4.14 1.68
N THR A 86 6.77 -5.04 2.66
CA THR A 86 6.83 -6.49 2.42
C THR A 86 5.66 -6.97 1.56
N TYR A 87 4.46 -6.47 1.84
CA TYR A 87 3.25 -6.83 1.11
C TYR A 87 3.29 -6.36 -0.35
N LEU A 88 3.69 -5.11 -0.60
CA LEU A 88 3.83 -4.58 -1.95
C LEU A 88 4.96 -5.29 -2.73
N ALA A 89 6.06 -5.65 -2.06
CA ALA A 89 7.16 -6.38 -2.71
C ALA A 89 6.78 -7.80 -3.11
N THR A 90 5.94 -8.47 -2.33
CA THR A 90 5.57 -9.89 -2.54
C THR A 90 4.31 -10.07 -3.38
N ARG A 91 3.30 -9.22 -3.17
CA ARG A 91 1.97 -9.34 -3.80
C ARG A 91 1.65 -8.23 -4.79
N GLY A 92 2.38 -7.12 -4.75
CA GLY A 92 2.13 -5.94 -5.59
C GLY A 92 1.93 -6.22 -7.10
N PRO A 93 2.73 -7.09 -7.74
CA PRO A 93 2.57 -7.41 -9.16
C PRO A 93 1.26 -8.11 -9.53
N ASP A 94 0.66 -8.85 -8.59
CA ASP A 94 -0.56 -9.63 -8.82
C ASP A 94 -1.84 -8.85 -8.46
N LEU A 95 -1.69 -7.69 -7.81
CA LEU A 95 -2.80 -6.89 -7.33
C LEU A 95 -3.38 -5.99 -8.44
N PRO A 96 -4.71 -5.76 -8.43
CA PRO A 96 -5.31 -4.75 -9.30
C PRO A 96 -4.65 -3.38 -9.10
N SER A 97 -4.40 -2.65 -10.19
CA SER A 97 -3.66 -1.38 -10.18
C SER A 97 -4.22 -0.34 -9.20
N PHE A 98 -5.54 -0.27 -9.04
CA PHE A 98 -6.18 0.65 -8.10
C PHE A 98 -5.92 0.28 -6.63
N ILE A 99 -5.82 -1.02 -6.31
CA ILE A 99 -5.47 -1.50 -4.97
C ILE A 99 -4.01 -1.19 -4.68
N THR A 100 -3.13 -1.50 -5.63
CA THR A 100 -1.69 -1.17 -5.53
C THR A 100 -1.49 0.33 -5.32
N THR A 101 -2.22 1.17 -6.06
CA THR A 101 -2.19 2.63 -5.89
C THR A 101 -2.64 3.05 -4.50
N SER A 102 -3.72 2.48 -3.98
CA SER A 102 -4.22 2.75 -2.63
C SER A 102 -3.20 2.40 -1.54
N LEU A 103 -2.53 1.25 -1.67
CA LEU A 103 -1.51 0.80 -0.73
C LEU A 103 -0.23 1.66 -0.80
N ILE A 104 0.17 2.09 -2.00
CA ILE A 104 1.28 3.04 -2.18
C ILE A 104 0.93 4.38 -1.52
N GLN A 105 -0.30 4.87 -1.69
CA GLN A 105 -0.74 6.10 -1.03
C GLN A 105 -0.67 5.98 0.51
N LEU A 106 -1.10 4.86 1.06
CA LEU A 106 -0.97 4.56 2.49
C LEU A 106 0.49 4.57 2.93
N PHE A 107 1.38 3.90 2.20
CA PHE A 107 2.82 3.88 2.48
C PHE A 107 3.45 5.29 2.44
N CYS A 108 3.11 6.08 1.43
CA CYS A 108 3.57 7.47 1.33
C CYS A 108 3.05 8.31 2.49
N ARG A 109 1.79 8.12 2.90
CA ARG A 109 1.15 8.86 3.99
C ARG A 109 1.79 8.55 5.34
N ILE A 110 2.00 7.27 5.66
CA ILE A 110 2.62 6.87 6.92
C ILE A 110 4.07 7.34 7.02
N THR A 111 4.80 7.27 5.90
CA THR A 111 6.18 7.73 5.82
C THR A 111 6.28 9.24 5.98
N LYS A 112 5.37 10.00 5.32
CA LYS A 112 5.30 11.45 5.47
C LYS A 112 5.01 11.86 6.91
N PHE A 113 4.08 11.20 7.59
CA PHE A 113 3.75 11.53 8.97
C PHE A 113 4.82 11.11 9.97
N GLY A 114 5.49 9.98 9.76
CA GLY A 114 6.61 9.55 10.58
C GLY A 114 7.93 10.26 10.25
N TRP A 115 7.98 11.09 9.20
CA TRP A 115 9.21 11.64 8.65
C TRP A 115 10.07 12.35 9.68
N PHE A 116 9.47 13.12 10.61
CA PHE A 116 10.20 13.85 11.65
C PHE A 116 10.29 13.11 12.99
N ASP A 117 9.55 12.01 13.15
CA ASP A 117 9.47 11.30 14.42
C ASP A 117 10.63 10.32 14.60
N ASP A 118 11.08 9.67 13.53
CA ASP A 118 12.12 8.63 13.58
C ASP A 118 12.84 8.46 12.24
N ASP A 119 14.17 8.29 12.27
CA ASP A 119 15.00 8.12 11.08
C ASP A 119 14.63 6.90 10.23
N ARG A 120 14.07 5.85 10.86
CA ARG A 120 13.67 4.63 10.16
C ARG A 120 12.63 4.90 9.07
N PHE A 121 11.79 5.94 9.20
CA PHE A 121 10.86 6.32 8.12
C PHE A 121 11.58 6.85 6.88
N ARG A 122 12.77 7.44 7.04
CA ARG A 122 13.58 7.96 5.93
C ARG A 122 14.37 6.86 5.22
N GLU A 123 14.78 5.81 5.95
CA GLU A 123 15.59 4.71 5.40
C GLU A 123 14.91 3.99 4.24
N ALA A 124 13.62 3.65 4.36
CA ALA A 124 12.88 2.95 3.31
C ALA A 124 12.83 3.73 1.98
N LEU A 125 12.79 5.06 2.05
CA LEU A 125 12.84 5.92 0.87
C LEU A 125 14.24 6.06 0.30
N LYS A 126 15.28 6.06 1.14
CA LYS A 126 16.68 6.04 0.68
C LYS A 126 16.97 4.79 -0.15
N ASP A 127 16.54 3.63 0.30
CA ASP A 127 16.78 2.37 -0.42
C ASP A 127 16.06 2.34 -1.78
N SER A 128 14.81 2.82 -1.80
CA SER A 128 14.03 2.93 -3.05
C SER A 128 14.63 3.95 -4.03
N MET A 129 15.09 5.10 -3.53
CA MET A 129 15.78 6.11 -4.34
C MET A 129 17.13 5.60 -4.84
N ASN A 130 17.88 4.86 -4.03
CA ASN A 130 19.14 4.24 -4.44
C ASN A 130 18.91 3.22 -5.56
N PHE A 131 17.88 2.38 -5.47
CA PHE A 131 17.51 1.46 -6.53
C PHE A 131 17.13 2.18 -7.84
N LEU A 132 16.26 3.21 -7.77
CA LEU A 132 15.87 4.00 -8.94
C LEU A 132 17.05 4.77 -9.58
N ASN A 133 17.95 5.32 -8.76
CA ASN A 133 19.16 6.00 -9.22
C ASN A 133 20.14 5.02 -9.88
N GLN A 134 20.22 3.79 -9.38
CA GLN A 134 21.01 2.74 -10.03
C GLN A 134 20.41 2.35 -11.38
N VAL A 135 19.09 2.10 -11.45
CA VAL A 135 18.40 1.74 -12.71
C VAL A 135 18.58 2.84 -13.76
N THR A 136 18.39 4.10 -13.39
CA THR A 136 18.62 5.22 -14.31
C THR A 136 20.08 5.31 -14.76
N CYS A 137 21.05 5.12 -13.85
CA CYS A 137 22.47 5.09 -14.20
C CYS A 137 22.84 3.93 -15.15
N TYR A 138 22.27 2.72 -14.96
CA TYR A 138 22.44 1.60 -15.89
C TYR A 138 21.85 1.90 -17.26
N GLN A 139 20.68 2.54 -17.32
CA GLN A 139 20.01 2.89 -18.57
C GLN A 139 20.78 3.94 -19.37
N PHE A 140 21.35 4.95 -18.69
CA PHE A 140 22.27 5.91 -19.29
C PHE A 140 23.57 5.25 -19.77
N SER A 141 24.12 4.30 -19.00
CA SER A 141 25.34 3.57 -19.36
C SER A 141 25.13 2.69 -20.60
N GLN A 142 24.00 2.00 -20.73
CA GLN A 142 23.66 1.21 -21.91
C GLN A 142 23.45 2.07 -23.16
N HIS A 143 22.78 3.22 -23.04
CA HIS A 143 22.61 4.16 -24.16
C HIS A 143 23.95 4.73 -24.64
N THR A 144 24.89 4.97 -23.71
CA THR A 144 26.22 5.49 -24.05
C THR A 144 27.08 4.41 -24.71
N LEU A 145 27.01 3.15 -24.24
CA LEU A 145 27.69 2.00 -24.86
C LEU A 145 27.14 1.67 -26.26
N LEU A 146 25.82 1.75 -26.47
CA LEU A 146 25.21 1.60 -27.80
C LEU A 146 25.66 2.71 -28.77
N ASN A 147 25.71 3.97 -28.32
CA ASN A 147 26.20 5.09 -29.13
C ASN A 147 27.70 5.03 -29.42
N LEU A 148 28.52 4.51 -28.50
CA LEU A 148 29.95 4.27 -28.73
C LEU A 148 30.19 3.09 -29.68
N SER A 149 29.37 2.03 -29.59
CA SER A 149 29.44 0.88 -30.53
C SER A 149 29.05 1.27 -31.96
N HIS A 150 28.06 2.15 -32.14
CA HIS A 150 27.68 2.67 -33.46
C HIS A 150 28.76 3.57 -34.07
N ASN A 151 29.42 4.41 -33.26
CA ASN A 151 30.50 5.27 -33.75
C ASN A 151 31.82 4.53 -34.05
N MET A 152 32.01 3.31 -33.55
CA MET A 152 33.17 2.47 -33.92
C MET A 152 32.95 1.66 -35.22
N ILE A 153 31.72 1.53 -35.71
CA ILE A 153 31.41 0.81 -36.97
C ILE A 153 31.36 1.77 -38.17
N THR A 154 31.38 3.09 -37.93
CA THR A 154 31.44 4.13 -38.97
C THR A 154 32.77 4.89 -38.92
N PHE A 155 33.87 4.20 -39.21
CA PHE A 155 35.09 4.84 -39.73
C PHE A 155 35.50 4.10 -41.01
N PRO A 156 35.62 4.79 -42.16
CA PRO A 156 36.11 4.18 -43.40
C PRO A 156 37.62 3.87 -43.35
#